data_AF-A0A4Z1IDN4-F1
#
_entry.id   AF-A0A4Z1IDN4-F1
#
_cell.length_a   1.000
_cell.length_b   1.000
_cell.length_c   1.000
_cell.angle_alpha   90.00
_cell.angle_beta   90.00
_cell.angle_gamma   90.00
#
_symmetry.space_group_name_H-M   'P 1'
#
loop_
_entity.id
_entity.type
_entity.pdbx_description
1 polymer ?
#
loop_
_entity_poly.entity_id
_entity_poly.type
_entity_poly.pdbx_seq_one_letter_code
_entity_poly.pdbx_strand_id
1 'polypeptide(L)'
;MIEDTRIERANGNGAWKDLFAGGFHRGSNLYRTFIGTMVQMMQQLTGVNFIFYYGTTYFAQVGLTSFFLLATITNIVNVASTPISFWTIERFGRRPLLIYGGIFMSICEFIIAIVGTVLTESKAAQWVLFVFVLVHIFFFASTWGPTAWAVSGEMFPLALRGRGVALSTASNWFWNFIIAFVTPYLVGEENANLKAKVFFIFGATGFLSALFAYVFIYETKGQSLESIDRMCADPRARDPRHSHECTKNGNGVMGAGSTGADVEAGQGVLSQRTQSKQEEAVHLVEKENTASR
;
A
#
# COMPACT_ATOMS: atom_id res chain seq x y z
N MET A 1 -24.47 -8.12 12.24
CA MET A 1 -24.21 -6.86 11.50
C MET A 1 -24.40 -5.62 12.38
N ILE A 2 -25.62 -5.20 12.77
CA ILE A 2 -25.80 -4.02 13.65
C ILE A 2 -25.21 -4.25 15.06
N GLU A 3 -25.28 -5.47 15.57
CA GLU A 3 -24.78 -5.81 16.91
C GLU A 3 -23.25 -5.90 16.98
N ASP A 4 -22.60 -6.42 15.94
CA ASP A 4 -21.13 -6.47 15.84
C ASP A 4 -20.53 -5.05 15.77
N THR A 5 -21.19 -4.13 15.06
CA THR A 5 -20.79 -2.71 15.01
C THR A 5 -20.91 -2.02 16.37
N ARG A 6 -21.85 -2.45 17.22
CA ARG A 6 -22.01 -1.92 18.59
C ARG A 6 -20.95 -2.47 19.54
N ILE A 7 -20.60 -3.75 19.41
CA ILE A 7 -19.55 -4.38 20.22
C ILE A 7 -18.16 -3.83 19.86
N GLU A 8 -17.86 -3.56 18.59
CA GLU A 8 -16.61 -2.91 18.18
C GLU A 8 -16.53 -1.45 18.65
N ARG A 9 -17.65 -0.71 18.64
CA ARG A 9 -17.73 0.63 19.25
C ARG A 9 -17.60 0.61 20.77
N ALA A 10 -17.97 -0.49 21.42
CA ALA A 10 -17.90 -0.65 22.88
C ALA A 10 -16.50 -1.09 23.38
N ASN A 11 -15.73 -1.84 22.58
CA ASN A 11 -14.45 -2.42 23.03
C ASN A 11 -13.18 -1.67 22.60
N GLY A 12 -13.26 -0.67 21.71
CA GLY A 12 -12.11 0.13 21.30
C GLY A 12 -12.39 1.61 21.50
N ASN A 13 -11.85 2.20 22.57
CA ASN A 13 -11.72 3.66 22.68
C ASN A 13 -10.76 4.09 21.58
N GLY A 14 -11.21 4.21 20.31
CA GLY A 14 -10.39 4.33 19.10
C GLY A 14 -9.42 5.50 19.09
N ALA A 15 -8.50 5.53 20.02
CA ALA A 15 -7.57 6.60 20.27
C ALA A 15 -6.40 6.43 19.32
N TRP A 16 -5.64 7.50 19.12
CA TRP A 16 -4.46 7.46 18.27
C TRP A 16 -3.43 6.41 18.72
N LYS A 17 -3.35 6.13 20.02
CA LYS A 17 -2.47 5.09 20.57
C LYS A 17 -2.85 3.66 20.13
N ASP A 18 -4.13 3.41 19.81
CA ASP A 18 -4.61 2.07 19.45
C ASP A 18 -4.16 1.65 18.06
N LEU A 19 -3.79 2.62 17.20
CA LEU A 19 -3.15 2.36 15.90
C LEU A 19 -1.76 1.73 16.05
N PHE A 20 -1.09 2.01 17.18
CA PHE A 20 0.25 1.51 17.47
C PHE A 20 0.24 0.36 18.49
N ALA A 21 -0.93 -0.04 18.97
CA ALA A 21 -1.08 -1.14 19.91
C ALA A 21 -0.88 -2.51 19.24
N GLY A 22 -0.46 -3.48 20.05
CA GLY A 22 -0.36 -4.89 19.62
C GLY A 22 0.97 -5.33 19.03
N GLY A 23 2.01 -4.48 19.04
CA GLY A 23 3.38 -4.81 18.59
C GLY A 23 3.52 -5.10 17.09
N PHE A 24 4.74 -5.38 16.60
CA PHE A 24 5.00 -5.62 15.17
C PHE A 24 4.78 -7.09 14.79
N HIS A 25 3.55 -7.56 14.97
CA HIS A 25 3.14 -8.91 14.59
C HIS A 25 2.10 -8.83 13.48
N ARG A 26 2.12 -9.81 12.58
CA ARG A 26 1.16 -9.91 11.48
C ARG A 26 -0.25 -10.08 12.07
N GLY A 27 -1.10 -9.08 11.83
CA GLY A 27 -2.46 -8.96 12.39
C GLY A 27 -2.69 -7.78 13.33
N SER A 28 -1.61 -7.25 13.93
CA SER A 28 -1.65 -6.10 14.83
C SER A 28 -2.06 -4.81 14.14
N ASN A 29 -2.67 -3.90 14.90
CA ASN A 29 -2.98 -2.54 14.43
C ASN A 29 -1.72 -1.80 13.99
N LEU A 30 -0.58 -2.03 14.66
CA LEU A 30 0.70 -1.44 14.26
C LEU A 30 1.13 -1.91 12.87
N TYR A 31 0.97 -3.21 12.58
CA TYR A 31 1.33 -3.77 11.28
C TYR A 31 0.43 -3.23 10.16
N ARG A 32 -0.87 -3.06 10.43
CA ARG A 32 -1.83 -2.46 9.49
C ARG A 32 -1.54 -0.98 9.23
N THR A 33 -1.22 -0.23 10.29
CA THR A 33 -0.78 1.17 10.19
C THR A 33 0.52 1.28 9.39
N PHE A 34 1.46 0.37 9.62
CA PHE A 34 2.69 0.28 8.83
C PHE A 34 2.39 0.02 7.36
N ILE A 35 1.53 -0.95 7.02
CA ILE A 35 1.15 -1.21 5.62
C ILE A 35 0.49 0.02 4.98
N GLY A 36 -0.51 0.62 5.63
CA GLY A 36 -1.25 1.76 5.08
C GLY A 36 -0.36 2.98 4.84
N THR A 37 0.56 3.26 5.75
CA THR A 37 1.52 4.36 5.58
C THR A 37 2.60 4.03 4.54
N MET A 38 3.16 2.83 4.58
CA MET A 38 4.20 2.42 3.64
C MET A 38 3.69 2.27 2.21
N VAL A 39 2.45 1.79 1.98
CA VAL A 39 1.93 1.67 0.60
C VAL A 39 1.79 3.05 -0.05
N GLN A 40 1.41 4.08 0.73
CA GLN A 40 1.32 5.46 0.25
C GLN A 40 2.69 6.09 0.04
N MET A 41 3.67 5.81 0.90
CA MET A 41 5.07 6.17 0.66
C MET A 41 5.59 5.52 -0.63
N MET A 42 5.35 4.22 -0.80
CA MET A 42 5.82 3.45 -1.95
C MET A 42 5.20 3.94 -3.25
N GLN A 43 3.92 4.35 -3.25
CA GLN A 43 3.28 5.02 -4.38
C GLN A 43 4.03 6.30 -4.80
N GLN A 44 4.49 7.10 -3.83
CA GLN A 44 5.25 8.31 -4.12
C GLN A 44 6.64 7.98 -4.67
N LEU A 45 7.30 6.98 -4.08
CA LEU A 45 8.61 6.51 -4.47
C LEU A 45 8.63 5.76 -5.82
N THR A 46 7.50 5.56 -6.50
CA THR A 46 7.50 5.13 -7.91
C THR A 46 7.92 6.23 -8.87
N GLY A 47 8.23 7.45 -8.39
CA GLY A 47 8.72 8.53 -9.25
C GLY A 47 7.65 9.24 -10.07
N VAL A 48 6.37 8.89 -9.92
CA VAL A 48 5.30 9.46 -10.75
C VAL A 48 5.19 10.99 -10.61
N ASN A 49 5.35 11.51 -9.38
CA ASN A 49 5.27 12.94 -9.13
C ASN A 49 6.51 13.69 -9.64
N PHE A 50 7.68 13.04 -9.65
CA PHE A 50 8.84 13.58 -10.35
C PHE A 50 8.54 13.78 -11.84
N ILE A 51 7.91 12.79 -12.48
CA ILE A 51 7.52 12.88 -13.91
C ILE A 51 6.51 14.01 -14.13
N PHE A 52 5.48 14.16 -13.28
CA PHE A 52 4.50 15.22 -13.43
C PHE A 52 5.06 16.63 -13.19
N TYR A 53 5.96 16.79 -12.22
CA TYR A 53 6.51 18.09 -11.86
C TYR A 53 7.67 18.52 -12.77
N TYR A 54 8.53 17.58 -13.16
CA TYR A 54 9.79 17.89 -13.85
C TYR A 54 9.95 17.16 -15.19
N GLY A 55 9.04 16.27 -15.56
CA GLY A 55 9.14 15.52 -16.83
C GLY A 55 9.21 16.44 -18.04
N THR A 56 8.40 17.49 -18.10
CA THR A 56 8.44 18.46 -19.21
C THR A 56 9.75 19.25 -19.26
N THR A 57 10.27 19.66 -18.10
CA THR A 57 11.59 20.32 -17.99
C THR A 57 12.70 19.39 -18.44
N TYR A 58 12.65 18.11 -18.04
CA TYR A 58 13.58 17.08 -18.48
C TYR A 58 13.53 16.88 -20.00
N PHE A 59 12.33 16.75 -20.58
CA PHE A 59 12.18 16.56 -22.03
C PHE A 59 12.64 17.77 -22.84
N ALA A 60 12.52 18.97 -22.29
CA ALA A 60 13.06 20.16 -22.92
C ALA A 60 14.59 20.19 -22.94
N GLN A 61 15.24 19.75 -21.85
CA GLN A 61 16.70 19.57 -21.84
C GLN A 61 17.16 18.52 -22.86
N VAL A 62 16.31 17.54 -23.14
CA VAL A 62 16.56 16.47 -24.11
C VAL A 62 16.23 16.90 -25.55
N GLY A 63 15.63 18.07 -25.77
CA GLY A 63 15.39 18.64 -27.11
C GLY A 63 13.94 18.60 -27.60
N LEU A 64 12.99 18.14 -26.78
CA LEU A 64 11.55 18.20 -27.08
C LEU A 64 10.95 19.49 -26.50
N THR A 65 10.76 20.49 -27.36
CA THR A 65 10.45 21.88 -26.93
C THR A 65 8.96 22.17 -26.77
N SER A 66 8.07 21.28 -27.18
CA SER A 66 6.61 21.49 -27.10
C SER A 66 6.05 21.17 -25.70
N PHE A 67 6.45 21.91 -24.67
CA PHE A 67 6.07 21.68 -23.26
C PHE A 67 4.57 21.42 -23.05
N PHE A 68 3.72 22.28 -23.60
CA PHE A 68 2.27 22.18 -23.48
C PHE A 68 1.72 20.88 -24.10
N LEU A 69 2.23 20.51 -25.28
CA LEU A 69 1.79 19.29 -25.98
C LEU A 69 2.19 18.04 -25.19
N LEU A 70 3.45 17.97 -24.72
CA LEU A 70 3.94 16.82 -23.95
C LEU A 70 3.18 16.66 -22.63
N ALA A 71 2.93 17.76 -21.91
CA ALA A 71 2.12 17.76 -20.70
C ALA A 71 0.68 17.30 -20.99
N THR A 72 0.08 17.80 -22.07
CA THR A 72 -1.30 17.46 -22.45
C THR A 72 -1.43 15.98 -22.77
N ILE A 73 -0.52 15.42 -23.59
CA ILE A 73 -0.51 13.99 -23.92
C ILE A 73 -0.34 13.13 -22.66
N THR A 74 0.60 13.51 -21.79
CA THR A 74 0.85 12.85 -20.50
C THR A 74 -0.42 12.79 -19.65
N ASN A 75 -1.13 13.92 -19.52
CA ASN A 75 -2.39 13.98 -18.76
C ASN A 75 -3.52 13.20 -19.43
N ILE A 76 -3.63 13.23 -20.76
CA ILE A 76 -4.62 12.42 -21.50
C ILE A 76 -4.39 10.93 -21.23
N VAL A 77 -3.13 10.46 -21.31
CA VAL A 77 -2.81 9.05 -21.04
C VAL A 77 -3.17 8.69 -19.59
N ASN A 78 -2.86 9.54 -18.61
CA ASN A 78 -3.25 9.32 -17.22
C ASN A 78 -4.78 9.19 -17.05
N VAL A 79 -5.54 10.17 -17.56
CA VAL A 79 -7.00 10.19 -17.46
C VAL A 79 -7.63 9.01 -18.21
N ALA A 80 -7.14 8.68 -19.41
CA ALA A 80 -7.69 7.60 -20.22
C ALA A 80 -7.38 6.20 -19.64
N SER A 81 -6.25 6.05 -18.94
CA SER A 81 -5.86 4.78 -18.32
C SER A 81 -6.48 4.56 -16.93
N THR A 82 -6.88 5.62 -16.23
CA THR A 82 -7.49 5.51 -14.89
C THR A 82 -8.76 4.64 -14.87
N PRO A 83 -9.73 4.75 -15.81
CA PRO A 83 -10.91 3.87 -15.81
C PRO A 83 -10.60 2.38 -15.93
N ILE A 84 -9.49 2.02 -16.59
CA ILE A 84 -9.04 0.63 -16.73
C ILE A 84 -8.78 0.03 -15.34
N SER A 85 -8.33 0.86 -14.39
CA SER A 85 -8.07 0.42 -13.02
C SER A 85 -9.29 -0.15 -12.30
N PHE A 86 -10.49 0.39 -12.55
CA PHE A 86 -11.72 -0.10 -11.92
C PHE A 86 -11.99 -1.54 -12.32
N TRP A 87 -11.71 -1.86 -13.59
CA TRP A 87 -11.82 -3.22 -14.09
C TRP A 87 -10.68 -4.11 -13.59
N THR A 88 -9.43 -3.64 -13.59
CA THR A 88 -8.28 -4.46 -13.19
C THR A 88 -8.30 -4.79 -11.70
N ILE A 89 -8.66 -3.85 -10.82
CA ILE A 89 -8.70 -4.03 -9.36
C ILE A 89 -9.67 -5.14 -8.96
N GLU A 90 -10.83 -5.18 -9.59
CA GLU A 90 -11.83 -6.22 -9.34
C GLU A 90 -11.48 -7.54 -10.03
N ARG A 91 -10.89 -7.50 -11.24
CA ARG A 91 -10.55 -8.73 -11.98
C ARG A 91 -9.32 -9.44 -11.44
N PHE A 92 -8.24 -8.73 -11.13
CA PHE A 92 -6.96 -9.33 -10.73
C PHE A 92 -6.74 -9.33 -9.21
N GLY A 93 -7.32 -8.37 -8.49
CA GLY A 93 -7.08 -8.19 -7.06
C GLY A 93 -5.97 -7.19 -6.78
N ARG A 94 -5.78 -6.82 -5.51
CA ARG A 94 -4.93 -5.68 -5.13
C ARG A 94 -3.45 -6.06 -5.15
N ARG A 95 -3.11 -7.23 -4.60
CA ARG A 95 -1.73 -7.70 -4.47
C ARG A 95 -1.02 -7.89 -5.82
N PRO A 96 -1.56 -8.63 -6.80
CA PRO A 96 -0.89 -8.82 -8.09
C PRO A 96 -0.73 -7.52 -8.87
N LEU A 97 -1.69 -6.58 -8.76
CA LEU A 97 -1.57 -5.28 -9.43
C LEU A 97 -0.41 -4.45 -8.90
N LEU A 98 -0.22 -4.41 -7.58
CA LEU A 98 0.92 -3.71 -7.00
C LEU A 98 2.26 -4.38 -7.37
N ILE A 99 2.32 -5.72 -7.41
CA ILE A 99 3.55 -6.42 -7.78
C ILE A 99 3.88 -6.21 -9.26
N TYR A 100 2.98 -6.60 -10.17
CA TYR A 100 3.24 -6.52 -11.61
C TYR A 100 3.32 -5.08 -12.09
N GLY A 101 2.44 -4.20 -11.58
CA GLY A 101 2.51 -2.78 -11.88
C GLY A 101 3.85 -2.17 -11.48
N GLY A 102 4.37 -2.53 -10.30
CA GLY A 102 5.67 -2.04 -9.81
C GLY A 102 6.82 -2.51 -10.71
N ILE A 103 6.83 -3.80 -11.06
CA ILE A 103 7.84 -4.39 -11.97
C ILE A 103 7.83 -3.70 -13.34
N PHE A 104 6.66 -3.53 -13.96
CA PHE A 104 6.56 -2.89 -15.28
C PHE A 104 6.98 -1.42 -15.25
N MET A 105 6.58 -0.68 -14.21
CA MET A 105 7.00 0.72 -14.04
C MET A 105 8.52 0.82 -13.88
N SER A 106 9.14 -0.04 -13.06
CA SER A 106 10.59 -0.06 -12.88
C SER A 106 11.34 -0.41 -14.15
N ILE A 107 10.84 -1.37 -14.94
CA ILE A 107 11.44 -1.69 -16.25
C ILE A 107 11.42 -0.45 -17.15
N CYS A 108 10.31 0.28 -17.20
CA CYS A 108 10.22 1.52 -17.98
C CYS A 108 11.23 2.57 -17.51
N GLU A 109 11.35 2.78 -16.19
CA GLU A 109 12.29 3.75 -15.62
C GLU A 109 13.75 3.37 -15.86
N PHE A 110 14.10 2.08 -15.75
CA PHE A 110 15.45 1.63 -16.10
C PHE A 110 15.76 1.81 -17.58
N ILE A 111 14.80 1.55 -18.47
CA ILE A 111 14.97 1.82 -19.90
C ILE A 111 15.19 3.32 -20.14
N ILE A 112 14.40 4.19 -19.51
CA ILE A 112 14.56 5.64 -19.59
C ILE A 112 15.96 6.05 -19.09
N ALA A 113 16.40 5.51 -17.95
CA ALA A 113 17.70 5.81 -17.37
C ALA A 113 18.87 5.36 -18.27
N ILE A 114 18.79 4.17 -18.86
CA ILE A 114 19.84 3.62 -19.74
C ILE A 114 19.89 4.40 -21.06
N VAL A 115 18.75 4.55 -21.74
CA VAL A 115 18.69 5.26 -23.02
C VAL A 115 19.09 6.73 -22.84
N GLY A 116 18.63 7.36 -21.77
CA GLY A 116 18.92 8.77 -21.47
C GLY A 116 20.37 9.03 -21.02
N THR A 117 21.13 7.99 -20.67
CA THR A 117 22.57 8.11 -20.35
C THR A 117 23.47 7.70 -21.51
N VAL A 118 23.07 6.75 -22.34
CA VAL A 118 23.90 6.20 -23.43
C VAL A 118 23.67 6.92 -24.76
N LEU A 119 22.44 7.33 -25.08
CA LEU A 119 22.06 7.85 -26.41
C LEU A 119 21.54 9.28 -26.33
N THR A 120 22.36 10.20 -25.80
CA THR A 120 21.95 11.57 -25.46
C THR A 120 21.60 12.46 -26.67
N GLU A 121 22.16 12.18 -27.86
CA GLU A 121 22.04 13.09 -29.02
C GLU A 121 21.14 12.57 -30.16
N SER A 122 20.58 11.37 -30.02
CA SER A 122 19.74 10.79 -31.07
C SER A 122 18.28 11.23 -30.94
N LYS A 123 17.70 11.82 -32.00
CA LYS A 123 16.26 12.12 -32.05
C LYS A 123 15.39 10.89 -31.78
N ALA A 124 15.80 9.71 -32.23
CA ALA A 124 15.09 8.47 -31.96
C ALA A 124 15.07 8.15 -30.46
N ALA A 125 16.18 8.37 -29.75
CA ALA A 125 16.26 8.16 -28.31
C ALA A 125 15.32 9.10 -27.55
N GLN A 126 15.21 10.37 -27.96
CA GLN A 126 14.30 11.34 -27.34
C GLN A 126 12.84 10.87 -27.37
N TRP A 127 12.38 10.36 -28.52
CA TRP A 127 11.03 9.81 -28.66
C TRP A 127 10.84 8.52 -27.85
N VAL A 128 11.85 7.64 -27.82
CA VAL A 128 11.83 6.43 -26.99
C VAL A 128 11.64 6.80 -25.51
N LEU A 129 12.40 7.76 -24.99
CA LEU A 129 12.27 8.22 -23.61
C LEU A 129 10.84 8.71 -23.31
N PHE A 130 10.27 9.51 -24.21
CA PHE A 130 8.92 10.01 -24.04
C PHE A 130 7.87 8.90 -24.06
N VAL A 131 7.96 7.96 -25.01
CA VAL A 131 7.04 6.82 -25.10
C VAL A 131 7.10 5.96 -23.84
N PHE A 132 8.31 5.66 -23.32
CA PHE A 132 8.43 4.88 -22.08
C PHE A 132 7.89 5.61 -20.85
N VAL A 133 7.96 6.94 -20.81
CA VAL A 133 7.27 7.72 -19.77
C VAL A 133 5.75 7.58 -19.88
N LEU A 134 5.18 7.63 -21.09
CA LEU A 134 3.73 7.41 -21.26
C LEU A 134 3.32 5.99 -20.84
N VAL A 135 4.13 4.98 -21.17
CA VAL A 135 3.89 3.60 -20.75
C VAL A 135 3.99 3.46 -19.23
N HIS A 136 4.98 4.10 -18.59
CA HIS A 136 5.08 4.16 -17.13
C HIS A 136 3.79 4.75 -16.51
N ILE A 137 3.32 5.90 -17.03
CA ILE A 137 2.11 6.56 -16.52
C ILE A 137 0.87 5.69 -16.70
N PHE A 138 0.75 5.03 -17.85
CA PHE A 138 -0.33 4.07 -18.10
C PHE A 138 -0.36 2.96 -17.05
N PHE A 139 0.78 2.35 -16.76
CA PHE A 139 0.85 1.31 -15.73
C PHE A 139 0.57 1.87 -14.33
N PHE A 140 1.10 3.05 -14.00
CA PHE A 140 0.82 3.70 -12.73
C PHE A 140 -0.69 3.92 -12.52
N ALA A 141 -1.35 4.57 -13.47
CA ALA A 141 -2.75 4.94 -13.36
C ALA A 141 -3.70 3.74 -13.40
N SER A 142 -3.34 2.66 -14.12
CA SER A 142 -4.12 1.42 -14.16
C SER A 142 -3.85 0.46 -13.00
N THR A 143 -2.79 0.68 -12.21
CA THR A 143 -2.38 -0.19 -11.09
C THR A 143 -2.19 0.59 -9.78
N TRP A 144 -0.99 1.10 -9.50
CA TRP A 144 -0.57 1.68 -8.22
C TRP A 144 -1.36 2.92 -7.78
N GLY A 145 -1.77 3.77 -8.72
CA GLY A 145 -2.52 4.99 -8.44
C GLY A 145 -3.75 4.70 -7.58
N PRO A 146 -4.76 3.97 -8.09
CA PRO A 146 -5.97 3.67 -7.33
C PRO A 146 -5.80 2.52 -6.33
N THR A 147 -4.95 1.53 -6.62
CA THR A 147 -4.81 0.34 -5.75
C THR A 147 -4.21 0.68 -4.39
N ALA A 148 -3.25 1.61 -4.31
CA ALA A 148 -2.65 2.00 -3.02
C ALA A 148 -3.68 2.68 -2.10
N TRP A 149 -4.59 3.49 -2.66
CA TRP A 149 -5.70 4.09 -1.90
C TRP A 149 -6.71 3.04 -1.44
N ALA A 150 -7.03 2.07 -2.29
CA ALA A 150 -7.92 0.96 -1.93
C ALA A 150 -7.34 0.16 -0.75
N VAL A 151 -6.07 -0.27 -0.85
CA VAL A 151 -5.38 -1.00 0.22
C VAL A 151 -5.33 -0.18 1.51
N SER A 152 -5.04 1.12 1.43
CA SER A 152 -5.02 2.01 2.60
C SER A 152 -6.37 2.09 3.30
N GLY A 153 -7.50 1.99 2.58
CA GLY A 153 -8.84 1.97 3.18
C GLY A 153 -9.26 0.60 3.74
N GLU A 154 -8.83 -0.48 3.06
CA GLU A 154 -9.24 -1.85 3.34
C GLU A 154 -8.50 -2.48 4.52
N MET A 155 -7.26 -2.05 4.83
CA MET A 155 -6.43 -2.65 5.88
C MET A 155 -6.84 -2.31 7.32
N PHE A 156 -7.50 -1.18 7.53
CA PHE A 156 -7.83 -0.73 8.88
C PHE A 156 -9.16 -1.31 9.38
N PRO A 157 -9.21 -1.75 10.66
CA PRO A 157 -10.46 -2.09 11.33
C PRO A 157 -11.41 -0.89 11.34
N LEU A 158 -12.72 -1.14 11.35
CA LEU A 158 -13.74 -0.10 11.21
C LEU A 158 -13.59 1.03 12.24
N ALA A 159 -13.29 0.70 13.51
CA ALA A 159 -13.11 1.65 14.59
C ALA A 159 -11.89 2.59 14.42
N LEU A 160 -10.83 2.13 13.75
CA LEU A 160 -9.57 2.88 13.59
C LEU A 160 -9.39 3.47 12.19
N ARG A 161 -10.22 3.06 11.22
CA ARG A 161 -10.09 3.41 9.81
C ARG A 161 -9.91 4.89 9.54
N GLY A 162 -10.74 5.74 10.14
CA GLY A 162 -10.64 7.19 9.91
C GLY A 162 -9.24 7.74 10.26
N ARG A 163 -8.66 7.31 11.37
CA ARG A 163 -7.33 7.76 11.82
C ARG A 163 -6.19 7.08 11.04
N GLY A 164 -6.35 5.80 10.73
CA GLY A 164 -5.38 5.04 9.93
C GLY A 164 -5.25 5.57 8.51
N VAL A 165 -6.38 5.88 7.86
CA VAL A 165 -6.41 6.53 6.54
C VAL A 165 -5.81 7.94 6.63
N ALA A 166 -6.08 8.70 7.69
CA ALA A 166 -5.47 10.01 7.88
C ALA A 166 -3.93 9.95 7.95
N LEU A 167 -3.35 8.97 8.68
CA LEU A 167 -1.89 8.75 8.70
C LEU A 167 -1.36 8.34 7.32
N SER A 168 -2.08 7.47 6.62
CA SER A 168 -1.69 7.01 5.28
C SER A 168 -1.68 8.19 4.29
N THR A 169 -2.69 9.05 4.35
CA THR A 169 -2.76 10.30 3.57
C THR A 169 -1.66 11.27 3.95
N ALA A 170 -1.38 11.46 5.25
CA ALA A 170 -0.28 12.30 5.71
C ALA A 170 1.08 11.79 5.17
N SER A 171 1.30 10.47 5.16
CA SER A 171 2.49 9.86 4.57
C SER A 171 2.58 10.14 3.06
N ASN A 172 1.47 10.04 2.33
CA ASN A 172 1.42 10.36 0.91
C ASN A 172 1.90 11.80 0.62
N TRP A 173 1.32 12.78 1.31
CA TRP A 173 1.66 14.19 1.12
C TRP A 173 3.06 14.55 1.64
N PHE A 174 3.51 13.91 2.72
CA PHE A 174 4.86 14.08 3.24
C PHE A 174 5.92 13.65 2.21
N TRP A 175 5.76 12.47 1.60
CA TRP A 175 6.68 12.00 0.58
C TRP A 175 6.57 12.77 -0.73
N ASN A 176 5.35 13.22 -1.09
CA ASN A 176 5.17 14.15 -2.20
C ASN A 176 5.97 15.44 -1.99
N PHE A 177 5.90 16.04 -0.80
CA PHE A 177 6.70 17.21 -0.43
C PHE A 177 8.19 16.94 -0.51
N ILE A 178 8.67 15.81 0.02
CA ILE A 178 10.09 15.43 -0.07
C ILE A 178 10.54 15.36 -1.53
N ILE A 179 9.78 14.69 -2.39
CA ILE A 179 10.14 14.57 -3.82
C ILE A 179 10.16 15.95 -4.47
N ALA A 180 9.15 16.78 -4.26
CA ALA A 180 9.11 18.13 -4.83
C ALA A 180 10.28 19.00 -4.33
N PHE A 181 10.65 18.89 -3.05
CA PHE A 181 11.74 19.64 -2.45
C PHE A 181 13.12 19.16 -2.91
N VAL A 182 13.35 17.85 -2.96
CA VAL A 182 14.67 17.26 -3.30
C VAL A 182 14.94 17.28 -4.79
N THR A 183 13.90 17.18 -5.64
CA THR A 183 14.08 17.05 -7.08
C THR A 183 14.92 18.17 -7.72
N PRO A 184 14.69 19.47 -7.45
CA PRO A 184 15.54 20.54 -7.97
C PRO A 184 17.03 20.37 -7.66
N TYR A 185 17.38 19.80 -6.50
CA TYR A 185 18.77 19.52 -6.13
C TYR A 185 19.35 18.31 -6.87
N LEU A 186 18.50 17.35 -7.26
CA LEU A 186 18.93 16.19 -8.06
C LEU A 186 19.15 16.55 -9.54
N VAL A 187 18.28 17.39 -10.11
CA VAL A 187 18.32 17.74 -11.55
C VAL A 187 19.03 19.05 -11.86
N GLY A 188 19.24 19.91 -10.87
CA GLY A 188 19.84 21.23 -11.06
C GLY A 188 21.29 21.15 -11.56
N GLU A 189 21.62 22.00 -12.52
CA GLU A 189 22.95 22.04 -13.15
C GLU A 189 24.08 22.39 -12.17
N GLU A 190 23.78 23.24 -11.19
CA GLU A 190 24.71 23.67 -10.13
C GLU A 190 24.86 22.64 -8.99
N ASN A 191 24.02 21.60 -8.97
CA ASN A 191 23.97 20.61 -7.90
C ASN A 191 24.41 19.22 -8.42
N ALA A 192 23.61 18.17 -8.16
CA ALA A 192 23.99 16.80 -8.52
C ALA A 192 23.96 16.53 -10.03
N ASN A 193 23.26 17.37 -10.82
CA ASN A 193 23.14 17.30 -12.27
C ASN A 193 22.97 15.86 -12.80
N LEU A 194 22.07 15.11 -12.16
CA LEU A 194 21.91 13.69 -12.43
C LEU A 194 21.27 13.44 -13.80
N LYS A 195 20.59 14.44 -14.40
CA LYS A 195 19.89 14.32 -15.69
C LYS A 195 19.04 13.04 -15.71
N ALA A 196 19.25 12.17 -16.69
CA ALA A 196 18.54 10.89 -16.82
C ALA A 196 18.86 9.88 -15.69
N LYS A 197 19.97 10.03 -14.95
CA LYS A 197 20.35 9.10 -13.89
C LYS A 197 19.39 9.12 -12.70
N VAL A 198 18.57 10.17 -12.56
CA VAL A 198 17.50 10.21 -11.54
C VAL A 198 16.53 9.04 -11.69
N PHE A 199 16.27 8.60 -12.93
CA PHE A 199 15.43 7.44 -13.19
C PHE A 199 16.04 6.10 -12.73
N PHE A 200 17.37 6.00 -12.47
CA PHE A 200 17.93 4.82 -11.79
C PHE A 200 17.48 4.75 -10.33
N ILE A 201 17.37 5.91 -9.67
CA ILE A 201 16.90 5.98 -8.28
C ILE A 201 15.43 5.55 -8.23
N PHE A 202 14.58 6.17 -9.05
CA PHE A 202 13.16 5.84 -9.10
C PHE A 202 12.89 4.42 -9.59
N GLY A 203 13.64 3.94 -10.59
CA GLY A 203 13.56 2.54 -11.04
C GLY A 203 13.89 1.54 -9.92
N ALA A 204 14.92 1.83 -9.10
CA ALA A 204 15.27 1.01 -7.96
C ALA A 204 14.22 1.06 -6.84
N THR A 205 13.69 2.25 -6.53
CA THR A 205 12.65 2.38 -5.50
C THR A 205 11.30 1.83 -5.96
N GLY A 206 10.99 1.88 -7.26
CA GLY A 206 9.84 1.19 -7.85
C GLY A 206 9.99 -0.34 -7.79
N PHE A 207 11.22 -0.87 -7.93
CA PHE A 207 11.42 -2.31 -7.80
C PHE A 207 11.27 -2.73 -6.34
N LEU A 208 11.77 -1.89 -5.43
CA LEU A 208 11.56 -2.06 -4.00
C LEU A 208 10.06 -1.97 -3.62
N SER A 209 9.28 -1.15 -4.30
CA SER A 209 7.83 -1.07 -4.08
C SER A 209 7.12 -2.37 -4.49
N ALA A 210 7.53 -2.99 -5.59
CA ALA A 210 7.06 -4.32 -6.00
C ALA A 210 7.46 -5.40 -4.99
N LEU A 211 8.70 -5.36 -4.47
CA LEU A 211 9.16 -6.29 -3.44
C LEU A 211 8.39 -6.11 -2.13
N PHE A 212 8.14 -4.86 -1.72
CA PHE A 212 7.29 -4.54 -0.58
C PHE A 212 5.88 -5.11 -0.75
N ALA A 213 5.28 -4.93 -1.93
CA ALA A 213 3.98 -5.49 -2.26
C ALA A 213 3.96 -7.02 -2.20
N TYR A 214 5.04 -7.66 -2.64
CA TYR A 214 5.17 -9.12 -2.60
C TYR A 214 5.23 -9.67 -1.16
N VAL A 215 5.97 -9.00 -0.27
CA VAL A 215 6.26 -9.47 1.10
C VAL A 215 5.18 -9.10 2.11
N PHE A 216 4.65 -7.87 2.05
CA PHE A 216 3.84 -7.32 3.15
C PHE A 216 2.35 -7.22 2.86
N ILE A 217 1.93 -7.10 1.59
CA ILE A 217 0.53 -6.85 1.22
C ILE A 217 -0.29 -8.14 1.16
N TYR A 218 -1.42 -8.15 1.86
CA TYR A 218 -2.44 -9.20 1.76
C TYR A 218 -3.35 -9.00 0.56
N GLU A 219 -3.88 -10.08 0.00
CA GLU A 219 -4.99 -9.99 -0.94
C GLU A 219 -6.31 -9.72 -0.20
N THR A 220 -7.04 -8.72 -0.67
CA THR A 220 -8.33 -8.27 -0.12
C THR A 220 -9.50 -8.48 -1.06
N LYS A 221 -9.25 -8.92 -2.31
CA LYS A 221 -10.28 -9.09 -3.33
C LYS A 221 -11.43 -9.98 -2.84
N GLY A 222 -12.65 -9.48 -2.99
CA GLY A 222 -13.88 -10.22 -2.71
C GLY A 222 -14.13 -10.53 -1.23
N GLN A 223 -13.40 -9.89 -0.31
CA GLN A 223 -13.59 -10.02 1.13
C GLN A 223 -14.36 -8.84 1.69
N SER A 224 -15.22 -9.09 2.68
CA SER A 224 -15.77 -8.01 3.50
C SER A 224 -14.69 -7.43 4.40
N LEU A 225 -14.87 -6.19 4.85
CA LEU A 225 -13.90 -5.50 5.70
C LEU A 225 -13.72 -6.22 7.04
N GLU A 226 -14.78 -6.84 7.56
CA GLU A 226 -14.76 -7.67 8.77
C GLU A 226 -14.02 -8.99 8.53
N SER A 227 -14.15 -9.57 7.33
CA SER A 227 -13.40 -10.78 6.97
C SER A 227 -11.91 -10.50 6.84
N ILE A 228 -11.52 -9.35 6.27
CA ILE A 228 -10.12 -8.90 6.23
C ILE A 228 -9.59 -8.72 7.65
N ASP A 229 -10.41 -8.17 8.56
CA ASP A 229 -10.01 -7.99 9.95
C ASP A 229 -9.73 -9.33 10.65
N ARG A 230 -10.62 -10.31 10.45
CA ARG A 230 -10.47 -11.68 10.98
C ARG A 230 -9.29 -12.41 10.34
N MET A 231 -9.10 -12.28 9.03
CA MET A 231 -7.97 -12.89 8.31
C MET A 231 -6.63 -12.37 8.85
N CYS A 232 -6.53 -11.05 9.05
CA CYS A 232 -5.33 -10.48 9.65
C CYS A 232 -5.12 -10.96 11.09
N ALA A 233 -6.18 -11.17 11.88
CA ALA A 233 -6.08 -11.66 13.25
C ALA A 233 -5.79 -13.18 13.35
N ASP A 234 -6.08 -13.97 12.32
CA ASP A 234 -5.91 -15.42 12.33
C ASP A 234 -4.42 -15.82 12.27
N PRO A 235 -3.91 -16.58 13.26
CA PRO A 235 -2.55 -17.11 13.24
C PRO A 235 -2.21 -17.96 12.00
N ARG A 236 -3.19 -18.61 11.36
CA ARG A 236 -3.02 -19.47 10.17
C ARG A 236 -2.91 -18.68 8.88
N ALA A 237 -3.48 -17.48 8.82
CA ALA A 237 -3.40 -16.57 7.67
C ALA A 237 -2.26 -15.54 7.80
N ARG A 238 -1.31 -15.79 8.71
CA ARG A 238 -0.15 -14.91 8.97
C ARG A 238 0.76 -14.70 7.76
N ASP A 239 0.68 -15.48 6.69
CA ASP A 239 1.49 -15.21 5.50
C ASP A 239 0.71 -14.44 4.43
N PRO A 240 1.07 -13.18 4.12
CA PRO A 240 0.47 -12.44 3.02
C PRO A 240 0.51 -13.19 1.68
N ARG A 241 1.49 -14.09 1.50
CA ARG A 241 1.65 -14.89 0.29
C ARG A 241 0.56 -15.96 0.11
N HIS A 242 -0.01 -16.47 1.22
CA HIS A 242 -1.08 -17.47 1.22
C HIS A 242 -2.47 -16.85 1.42
N SER A 243 -2.56 -15.52 1.52
CA SER A 243 -3.84 -14.82 1.71
C SER A 243 -4.91 -15.17 0.67
N HIS A 244 -4.50 -15.45 -0.58
CA HIS A 244 -5.37 -15.91 -1.66
C HIS A 244 -6.10 -17.24 -1.36
N GLU A 245 -5.52 -18.12 -0.54
CA GLU A 245 -6.11 -19.42 -0.16
C GLU A 245 -7.21 -19.23 0.89
N CYS A 246 -7.00 -18.31 1.84
CA CYS A 246 -8.04 -17.85 2.76
C CYS A 246 -9.21 -17.22 2.00
N THR A 247 -8.94 -16.52 0.89
CA THR A 247 -9.98 -15.94 0.04
C THR A 247 -10.85 -17.00 -0.63
N LYS A 248 -10.28 -18.14 -1.03
CA LYS A 248 -11.01 -19.26 -1.66
C LYS A 248 -11.83 -20.04 -0.63
N ASN A 249 -11.27 -20.27 0.56
CA ASN A 249 -11.96 -21.02 1.61
C ASN A 249 -12.99 -20.18 2.38
N GLY A 250 -12.89 -18.85 2.38
CA GLY A 250 -13.87 -17.95 3.01
C GLY A 250 -15.27 -18.00 2.38
N ASN A 251 -15.38 -18.41 1.11
CA ASN A 251 -16.67 -18.71 0.48
C ASN A 251 -17.21 -20.11 0.82
N GLY A 252 -16.39 -20.97 1.45
CA GLY A 252 -16.77 -22.32 1.90
C GLY A 252 -17.12 -22.41 3.38
N VAL A 253 -16.76 -21.43 4.23
CA VAL A 253 -17.16 -21.45 5.65
C VAL A 253 -18.65 -21.10 5.84
N MET A 254 -19.33 -20.58 4.81
CA MET A 254 -20.80 -20.49 4.80
C MET A 254 -21.49 -21.71 4.15
N GLY A 255 -20.77 -22.76 3.77
CA GLY A 255 -21.37 -23.94 3.16
C GLY A 255 -20.45 -25.16 3.14
N ALA A 256 -20.69 -26.06 4.10
CA ALA A 256 -20.19 -27.43 4.18
C ALA A 256 -18.71 -27.65 4.60
N GLY A 257 -18.55 -28.26 5.78
CA GLY A 257 -17.46 -29.21 6.05
C GLY A 257 -16.28 -28.70 6.87
N SER A 258 -16.51 -28.13 8.06
CA SER A 258 -15.54 -28.29 9.15
C SER A 258 -16.27 -28.92 10.34
N THR A 259 -15.79 -30.09 10.74
CA THR A 259 -16.30 -30.87 11.87
C THR A 259 -16.29 -30.00 13.14
N GLY A 260 -17.44 -29.90 13.81
CA GLY A 260 -17.68 -29.02 14.96
C GLY A 260 -16.73 -29.19 16.16
N ALA A 261 -15.90 -30.24 16.18
CA ALA A 261 -14.95 -30.49 17.25
C ALA A 261 -13.79 -29.48 17.31
N ASP A 262 -13.31 -28.95 16.18
CA ASP A 262 -12.12 -28.07 16.16
C ASP A 262 -12.45 -26.62 16.53
N VAL A 263 -13.69 -26.20 16.29
CA VAL A 263 -14.19 -24.86 16.63
C VAL A 263 -14.53 -24.78 18.12
N GLU A 264 -15.15 -25.82 18.68
CA GLU A 264 -15.42 -25.92 20.12
C GLU A 264 -14.12 -26.01 20.94
N ALA A 265 -13.11 -26.75 20.47
CA ALA A 265 -11.82 -26.82 21.14
C ALA A 265 -11.09 -25.46 21.17
N GLY A 266 -11.12 -24.70 20.05
CA GLY A 266 -10.51 -23.38 19.97
C GLY A 266 -11.23 -22.32 20.81
N GLN A 267 -12.57 -22.33 20.81
CA GLN A 267 -13.38 -21.41 21.61
C GLN A 267 -13.32 -21.73 23.12
N GLY A 268 -13.28 -23.02 23.48
CA GLY A 268 -13.10 -23.46 24.87
C GLY A 268 -11.76 -23.02 25.47
N VAL A 269 -10.68 -23.15 24.70
CA VAL A 269 -9.33 -22.72 25.15
C VAL A 269 -9.22 -21.19 25.26
N LEU A 270 -9.88 -20.43 24.38
CA LEU A 270 -9.91 -18.97 24.48
C LEU A 270 -10.77 -18.50 25.67
N SER A 271 -11.91 -19.15 25.93
CA SER A 271 -12.80 -18.84 27.04
C SER A 271 -12.12 -19.13 28.39
N GLN A 272 -11.45 -20.28 28.53
CA GLN A 272 -10.69 -20.64 29.74
C GLN A 272 -9.52 -19.69 30.00
N ARG A 273 -8.78 -19.27 28.97
CA ARG A 273 -7.69 -18.27 29.13
C ARG A 273 -8.19 -16.87 29.47
N THR A 274 -9.42 -16.54 29.07
CA THR A 274 -10.02 -15.24 29.38
C THR A 274 -10.55 -15.24 30.81
N GLN A 275 -11.22 -16.33 31.24
CA GLN A 275 -11.66 -16.50 32.64
C GLN A 275 -10.47 -16.56 33.61
N SER A 276 -9.39 -17.29 33.28
CA SER A 276 -8.22 -17.37 34.17
C SER A 276 -7.55 -16.01 34.39
N LYS A 277 -7.47 -15.19 33.33
CA LYS A 277 -6.94 -13.82 33.43
C LYS A 277 -7.86 -12.87 34.19
N GLN A 278 -9.16 -13.11 34.14
CA GLN A 278 -10.15 -12.32 34.86
C GLN A 278 -10.13 -12.65 36.35
N GLU A 279 -9.96 -13.93 36.71
CA GLU A 279 -9.77 -14.39 38.10
C GLU A 279 -8.45 -13.90 38.71
N GLU A 280 -7.34 -13.94 37.95
CA GLU A 280 -6.06 -13.36 38.39
C GLU A 280 -6.17 -11.85 38.65
N ALA A 281 -6.88 -11.11 37.79
CA ALA A 281 -7.09 -9.68 37.96
C ALA A 281 -7.95 -9.35 39.20
N VAL A 282 -9.01 -10.12 39.46
CA VAL A 282 -9.84 -9.95 40.66
C VAL A 282 -9.03 -10.25 41.93
N HIS A 283 -8.22 -11.31 41.92
CA HIS A 283 -7.42 -11.69 43.07
C HIS A 283 -6.28 -10.69 43.38
N LEU A 284 -5.77 -9.98 42.36
CA LEU A 284 -4.81 -8.89 42.53
C LEU A 284 -5.46 -7.65 43.15
N VAL A 285 -6.67 -7.28 42.71
CA VAL A 285 -7.43 -6.15 43.26
C VAL A 285 -7.84 -6.40 44.71
N GLU A 286 -8.18 -7.64 45.05
CA GLU A 286 -8.56 -8.01 46.43
C GLU A 286 -7.36 -7.99 47.39
N LYS A 287 -6.16 -8.36 46.92
CA LYS A 287 -4.89 -8.22 47.66
C LYS A 287 -4.50 -6.76 47.86
N GLU A 288 -4.74 -5.89 46.89
CA GLU A 288 -4.48 -4.44 47.01
C GLU A 288 -5.40 -3.78 48.06
N ASN A 289 -6.68 -4.19 48.10
CA ASN A 289 -7.65 -3.67 49.07
C ASN A 289 -7.42 -4.18 50.50
N THR A 290 -6.82 -5.36 50.69
CA THR A 290 -6.48 -5.88 52.02
C THR A 290 -5.15 -5.35 52.56
N ALA A 291 -4.23 -4.90 51.70
CA ALA A 291 -2.99 -4.24 52.10
C ALA A 291 -3.17 -2.75 52.47
N SER A 292 -4.34 -2.16 52.18
CA SER A 292 -4.67 -0.74 52.40
C SER A 292 -5.54 -0.47 53.64
N ARG A 293 -5.69 -1.47 54.53
CA ARG A 293 -6.33 -1.39 55.85
C ARG A 293 -5.35 -1.80 56.93
#